data_AF-A0A2S9A8E8-F1
#
_entry.id   AF-A0A2S9A8E8-F1
#
_cell.length_a   1.000
_cell.length_b   1.000
_cell.length_c   1.000
_cell.angle_alpha   90.00
_cell.angle_beta   90.00
_cell.angle_gamma   90.00
#
_symmetry.space_group_name_H-M   'P 1'
#
loop_
_entity.id
_entity.type
_entity.pdbx_description
1 polymer ?
#
loop_
_entity_poly.entity_id
_entity_poly.type
_entity_poly.pdbx_seq_one_letter_code
_entity_poly.pdbx_strand_id
1 'polypeptide(L)'
;MESSAETARTERPVRARDLGIGFAGRSGPLNTITDVPGLAVGQRTLIEGEGAGAVRTGVTAILPRGRSGVGVPCAAAVHSFNGNGELTGRAWIDESGALSMPIGITSSHSVGAVHSGIDQWVAEVAPHVAAQWMLPVVGETWDGYLNDINGGHVTASTAREALDAASEGPVAEGSVGGGTGMNCYGFKGGTGTSSRVVRHGDDEYTVGVLIQANFGSRDELRLDGIPLGSRSAAPNPMERDDWFHRERERLRAPGGAGSAIVVIATDAPLLPGQCGALARRGAIGLGRSGTAGGHFSGDIMLALSTANEGALTSSFPSDDRAEYETLRFIPWGRIDPFLTAVAEAVDEAVWNALVAAEDMVGRDGHVSHALPHEEVRAAVAEVNAR
;
A
#
# COMPACT_ATOMS: atom_id res chain seq x y z
N MET A 1 -1.27 5.17 -52.17
CA MET A 1 -0.61 4.30 -51.19
C MET A 1 -0.83 4.94 -49.84
N GLU A 2 -1.97 4.62 -49.22
CA GLU A 2 -2.25 4.98 -47.84
C GLU A 2 -1.45 4.02 -46.95
N SER A 3 -0.51 4.56 -46.18
CA SER A 3 0.16 3.84 -45.12
C SER A 3 -0.71 3.95 -43.88
N SER A 4 -1.39 2.85 -43.57
CA SER A 4 -2.17 2.61 -42.36
C SER A 4 -1.35 2.88 -41.10
N ALA A 5 -1.79 3.85 -40.29
CA ALA A 5 -1.33 4.04 -38.93
C ALA A 5 -1.91 2.91 -38.05
N GLU A 6 -1.05 1.99 -37.64
CA GLU A 6 -1.37 0.93 -36.70
C GLU A 6 -1.61 1.56 -35.33
N THR A 7 -2.86 1.55 -34.89
CA THR A 7 -3.28 2.07 -33.59
C THR A 7 -2.78 1.08 -32.54
N ALA A 8 -1.72 1.43 -31.81
CA ALA A 8 -1.27 0.68 -30.64
C ALA A 8 -2.44 0.59 -29.66
N ARG A 9 -3.05 -0.59 -29.54
CA ARG A 9 -4.02 -0.89 -28.49
C ARG A 9 -3.22 -0.93 -27.19
N THR A 10 -3.41 0.05 -26.32
CA THR A 10 -2.97 0.00 -24.93
C THR A 10 -3.73 -1.13 -24.23
N GLU A 11 -3.15 -2.33 -24.24
CA GLU A 11 -3.68 -3.45 -23.47
C GLU A 11 -3.60 -3.11 -21.97
N ARG A 12 -4.70 -3.38 -21.25
CA ARG A 12 -4.76 -3.21 -19.79
C ARG A 12 -3.65 -4.07 -19.16
N PRO A 13 -2.90 -3.55 -18.17
CA PRO A 13 -1.90 -4.34 -17.45
C PRO A 13 -2.49 -5.64 -16.87
N VAL A 14 -1.72 -6.72 -16.96
CA VAL A 14 -2.07 -8.05 -16.43
C VAL A 14 -2.07 -8.00 -14.90
N ARG A 15 -3.12 -8.55 -14.27
CA ARG A 15 -3.25 -8.69 -12.82
C ARG A 15 -3.28 -10.15 -12.40
N ALA A 16 -3.19 -10.43 -11.10
CA ALA A 16 -3.10 -11.81 -10.59
C ALA A 16 -4.26 -12.71 -11.03
N ARG A 17 -5.49 -12.18 -11.05
CA ARG A 17 -6.67 -12.89 -11.57
C ARG A 17 -6.58 -13.21 -13.06
N ASP A 18 -5.92 -12.38 -13.87
CA ASP A 18 -5.70 -12.60 -15.31
C ASP A 18 -4.70 -13.75 -15.56
N LEU A 19 -3.88 -14.09 -14.55
CA LEU A 19 -3.03 -15.28 -14.55
C LEU A 19 -3.75 -16.55 -14.08
N GLY A 20 -5.01 -16.43 -13.67
CA GLY A 20 -5.84 -17.55 -13.20
C GLY A 20 -5.73 -17.83 -11.70
N ILE A 21 -5.07 -16.97 -10.91
CA ILE A 21 -5.02 -17.13 -9.45
C ILE A 21 -6.45 -16.98 -8.89
N GLY A 22 -6.89 -18.01 -8.16
CA GLY A 22 -8.22 -18.07 -7.58
C GLY A 22 -8.29 -17.38 -6.23
N PHE A 23 -8.83 -16.16 -6.19
CA PHE A 23 -9.12 -15.48 -4.93
C PHE A 23 -10.60 -15.54 -4.57
N ALA A 24 -10.87 -15.89 -3.31
CA ALA A 24 -12.21 -15.86 -2.73
C ALA A 24 -12.76 -14.42 -2.62
N GLY A 25 -14.08 -14.32 -2.49
CA GLY A 25 -14.81 -13.07 -2.37
C GLY A 25 -15.02 -12.35 -3.72
N ARG A 26 -16.10 -11.55 -3.79
CA ARG A 26 -16.39 -10.71 -4.95
C ARG A 26 -15.67 -9.38 -4.81
N SER A 27 -14.87 -8.98 -5.81
CA SER A 27 -14.26 -7.66 -5.84
C SER A 27 -15.26 -6.56 -6.20
N GLY A 28 -14.89 -5.31 -5.91
CA GLY A 28 -15.51 -4.16 -6.55
C GLY A 28 -15.22 -4.13 -8.06
N PRO A 29 -15.84 -3.18 -8.79
CA PRO A 29 -15.74 -3.10 -10.24
C PRO A 29 -14.31 -2.89 -10.76
N LEU A 30 -13.47 -2.17 -10.01
CA LEU A 30 -12.09 -1.89 -10.38
C LEU A 30 -11.11 -2.84 -9.70
N ASN A 31 -11.56 -3.52 -8.63
CA ASN A 31 -10.73 -4.35 -7.77
C ASN A 31 -9.52 -3.58 -7.25
N THR A 32 -9.77 -2.41 -6.65
CA THR A 32 -8.76 -1.52 -6.06
C THR A 32 -9.34 -0.75 -4.87
N ILE A 33 -8.49 -0.14 -4.04
CA ILE A 33 -8.89 0.63 -2.87
C ILE A 33 -9.88 1.77 -3.19
N THR A 34 -9.82 2.33 -4.40
CA THR A 34 -10.73 3.38 -4.89
C THR A 34 -12.14 2.88 -5.23
N ASP A 35 -12.40 1.57 -5.12
CA ASP A 35 -13.78 1.07 -5.08
C ASP A 35 -14.52 1.51 -3.79
N VAL A 36 -13.80 2.02 -2.77
CA VAL A 36 -14.40 2.72 -1.63
C VAL A 36 -14.83 4.12 -2.09
N PRO A 37 -16.14 4.45 -2.06
CA PRO A 37 -16.64 5.71 -2.62
C PRO A 37 -15.96 6.96 -2.06
N GLY A 38 -15.57 7.88 -2.94
CA GLY A 38 -14.93 9.16 -2.61
C GLY A 38 -13.45 9.07 -2.22
N LEU A 39 -12.86 7.87 -2.12
CA LEU A 39 -11.43 7.71 -1.86
C LEU A 39 -10.65 7.89 -3.16
N ALA A 40 -9.60 8.71 -3.11
CA ALA A 40 -8.73 8.99 -4.26
C ALA A 40 -7.28 8.58 -3.99
N VAL A 41 -6.58 8.11 -5.04
CA VAL A 41 -5.17 7.76 -4.99
C VAL A 41 -4.41 8.51 -6.08
N GLY A 42 -3.24 9.04 -5.73
CA GLY A 42 -2.33 9.69 -6.67
C GLY A 42 -0.91 9.18 -6.48
N GLN A 43 -0.13 9.19 -7.55
CA GLN A 43 1.22 8.63 -7.54
C GLN A 43 2.18 9.55 -8.29
N ARG A 44 3.38 9.70 -7.73
CA ARG A 44 4.52 10.31 -8.41
C ARG A 44 5.68 9.32 -8.41
N THR A 45 6.01 8.82 -9.58
CA THR A 45 7.10 7.86 -9.82
C THR A 45 8.35 8.61 -10.30
N LEU A 46 9.50 8.35 -9.69
CA LEU A 46 10.80 8.89 -10.08
C LEU A 46 11.72 7.75 -10.54
N ILE A 47 12.09 7.76 -11.82
CA ILE A 47 13.02 6.81 -12.45
C ILE A 47 14.02 7.61 -13.27
N GLU A 48 15.18 7.90 -12.69
CA GLU A 48 16.19 8.78 -13.30
C GLU A 48 17.60 8.29 -12.97
N GLY A 49 18.59 8.68 -13.78
CA GLY A 49 19.99 8.38 -13.51
C GLY A 49 20.38 6.89 -13.55
N GLU A 50 21.68 6.66 -13.34
CA GLU A 50 22.36 5.36 -13.37
C GLU A 50 23.50 5.33 -12.34
N GLY A 51 24.10 4.15 -12.12
CA GLY A 51 25.21 3.98 -11.18
C GLY A 51 24.80 4.34 -9.75
N ALA A 52 25.72 4.86 -8.95
CA ALA A 52 25.45 5.18 -7.54
C ALA A 52 24.35 6.23 -7.32
N GLY A 53 24.03 7.05 -8.33
CA GLY A 53 22.99 8.09 -8.28
C GLY A 53 21.68 7.71 -8.94
N ALA A 54 21.41 6.43 -9.19
CA ALA A 54 20.16 5.99 -9.78
C ALA A 54 18.98 6.24 -8.81
N VAL A 55 17.95 6.93 -9.29
CA VAL A 55 16.74 7.25 -8.56
C VAL A 55 15.65 6.25 -8.95
N ARG A 56 15.16 5.45 -8.00
CA ARG A 56 14.09 4.47 -8.20
C ARG A 56 13.12 4.55 -7.02
N THR A 57 12.39 5.65 -6.93
CA THR A 57 11.57 5.96 -5.74
C THR A 57 10.35 6.78 -6.11
N GLY A 58 9.61 7.28 -5.13
CA GLY A 58 8.46 8.13 -5.37
C GLY A 58 7.54 8.28 -4.17
N VAL A 59 6.32 8.71 -4.45
CA VAL A 59 5.28 8.92 -3.45
C VAL A 59 3.96 8.34 -3.97
N THR A 60 3.29 7.55 -3.14
CA THR A 60 1.88 7.21 -3.29
C THR A 60 1.09 8.01 -2.27
N ALA A 61 0.11 8.81 -2.71
CA ALA A 61 -0.76 9.61 -1.86
C ALA A 61 -2.18 9.04 -1.88
N ILE A 62 -2.82 8.98 -0.71
CA ILE A 62 -4.21 8.54 -0.56
C ILE A 62 -4.98 9.64 0.14
N LEU A 63 -6.11 10.05 -0.45
CA LEU A 63 -7.07 10.98 0.12
C LEU A 63 -8.31 10.19 0.53
N PRO A 64 -8.50 9.88 1.83
CA PRO A 64 -9.59 9.00 2.29
C PRO A 64 -10.99 9.46 1.87
N ARG A 65 -11.19 10.78 1.72
CA ARG A 65 -12.45 11.42 1.31
C ARG A 65 -12.26 12.38 0.14
N GLY A 66 -11.22 12.14 -0.68
CA GLY A 66 -10.87 13.01 -1.79
C GLY A 66 -10.39 14.41 -1.35
N ARG A 67 -10.15 15.30 -2.32
CA ARG A 67 -9.58 16.63 -2.08
C ARG A 67 -10.48 17.53 -1.24
N SER A 68 -11.80 17.43 -1.41
CA SER A 68 -12.78 18.24 -0.67
C SER A 68 -13.00 17.77 0.76
N GLY A 69 -12.65 16.52 1.09
CA GLY A 69 -12.83 15.92 2.41
C GLY A 69 -11.62 16.03 3.33
N VAL A 70 -10.57 16.79 2.95
CA VAL A 70 -9.40 17.03 3.79
C VAL A 70 -9.84 17.71 5.10
N GLY A 71 -9.38 17.19 6.24
CA GLY A 71 -9.79 17.64 7.57
C GLY A 71 -11.04 16.96 8.11
N VAL A 72 -11.80 16.23 7.28
CA VAL A 72 -12.98 15.49 7.73
C VAL A 72 -12.53 14.12 8.27
N PRO A 73 -12.75 13.83 9.57
CA PRO A 73 -12.25 12.62 10.20
C PRO A 73 -12.84 11.33 9.63
N CYS A 74 -12.01 10.29 9.65
CA CYS A 74 -12.35 8.88 9.43
C CYS A 74 -12.04 8.13 10.73
N ALA A 75 -12.90 7.20 11.14
CA ALA A 75 -12.53 6.27 12.20
C ALA A 75 -11.33 5.43 11.74
N ALA A 76 -10.26 5.37 12.51
CA ALA A 76 -9.02 4.73 12.09
C ALA A 76 -8.32 4.03 13.26
N ALA A 77 -7.46 3.07 12.93
CA ALA A 77 -6.55 2.44 13.87
C ALA A 77 -5.35 1.83 13.15
N VAL A 78 -4.22 1.73 13.87
CA VAL A 78 -2.99 1.12 13.37
C VAL A 78 -2.77 -0.24 14.06
N HIS A 79 -2.24 -1.19 13.30
CA HIS A 79 -1.65 -2.40 13.83
C HIS A 79 -0.21 -2.54 13.31
N SER A 80 0.76 -2.53 14.21
CA SER A 80 2.13 -2.93 13.90
C SER A 80 2.27 -4.41 14.21
N PHE A 81 2.41 -5.22 13.15
CA PHE A 81 2.72 -6.64 13.29
C PHE A 81 4.21 -6.81 13.63
N ASN A 82 5.06 -6.07 12.91
CA ASN A 82 6.46 -5.85 13.25
C ASN A 82 6.80 -4.37 13.04
N GLY A 83 7.44 -3.76 14.03
CA GLY A 83 7.65 -2.30 14.12
C GLY A 83 8.98 -1.81 13.57
N ASN A 84 9.68 -2.59 12.75
CA ASN A 84 10.93 -2.16 12.12
C ASN A 84 10.68 -1.25 10.90
N GLY A 85 9.96 -0.15 11.12
CA GLY A 85 9.58 0.82 10.10
C GLY A 85 8.82 2.00 10.72
N GLU A 86 8.47 2.98 9.89
CA GLU A 86 7.84 4.24 10.33
C GLU A 86 6.41 4.42 9.78
N LEU A 87 5.54 5.02 10.61
CA LEU A 87 4.22 5.51 10.23
C LEU A 87 3.87 6.73 11.10
N THR A 88 4.10 7.93 10.55
CA THR A 88 3.80 9.19 11.28
C THR A 88 2.30 9.36 11.52
N GLY A 89 1.91 10.30 12.38
CA GLY A 89 0.50 10.57 12.72
C GLY A 89 -0.16 9.49 13.60
N ARG A 90 0.48 8.32 13.77
CA ARG A 90 0.00 7.20 14.58
C ARG A 90 -0.40 7.60 16.01
N ALA A 91 0.37 8.45 16.66
CA ALA A 91 0.11 8.81 18.06
C ALA A 91 -1.31 9.37 18.27
N TRP A 92 -1.80 10.18 17.33
CA TRP A 92 -3.16 10.73 17.41
C TRP A 92 -4.23 9.72 17.00
N ILE A 93 -3.92 8.82 16.06
CA ILE A 93 -4.81 7.72 15.70
C ILE A 93 -5.00 6.78 16.89
N ASP A 94 -3.93 6.46 17.63
CA ASP A 94 -3.99 5.58 18.81
C ASP A 94 -4.75 6.25 19.98
N GLU A 95 -4.65 7.58 20.12
CA GLU A 95 -5.32 8.35 21.18
C GLU A 95 -6.82 8.59 20.88
N SER A 96 -7.13 9.12 19.69
CA SER A 96 -8.47 9.59 19.34
C SER A 96 -9.28 8.61 18.50
N GLY A 97 -8.62 7.63 17.87
CA GLY A 97 -9.25 6.74 16.92
C GLY A 97 -9.64 7.43 15.60
N ALA A 98 -9.09 8.60 15.29
CA ALA A 98 -9.45 9.39 14.12
C ALA A 98 -8.24 9.73 13.22
N LEU A 99 -8.49 9.76 11.91
CA LEU A 99 -7.55 10.21 10.88
C LEU A 99 -8.27 11.24 9.99
N SER A 100 -7.70 12.44 9.85
CA SER A 100 -8.28 13.54 9.06
C SER A 100 -7.35 14.11 7.99
N MET A 101 -6.12 13.58 7.89
CA MET A 101 -5.08 14.04 6.97
C MET A 101 -4.92 13.10 5.77
N PRO A 102 -4.35 13.56 4.64
CA PRO A 102 -3.84 12.68 3.61
C PRO A 102 -2.85 11.64 4.15
N ILE A 103 -2.78 10.49 3.47
CA ILE A 103 -1.80 9.44 3.75
C ILE A 103 -0.74 9.46 2.64
N GLY A 104 0.54 9.52 3.01
CA GLY A 104 1.66 9.34 2.10
C GLY A 104 2.36 8.00 2.31
N ILE A 105 2.83 7.36 1.24
CA ILE A 105 3.68 6.16 1.30
C ILE A 105 4.89 6.39 0.40
N THR A 106 6.11 6.23 0.93
CA THR A 106 7.36 6.56 0.25
C THR A 106 8.54 5.69 0.73
N SER A 107 9.78 6.09 0.45
CA SER A 107 10.99 5.46 0.94
C SER A 107 11.39 5.92 2.34
N SER A 108 12.11 5.07 3.08
CA SER A 108 12.44 5.29 4.49
C SER A 108 13.03 6.67 4.80
N HIS A 109 13.97 7.14 3.97
CA HIS A 109 14.65 8.42 4.20
C HIS A 109 13.87 9.63 3.67
N SER A 110 12.70 9.42 3.08
CA SER A 110 11.85 10.46 2.48
C SER A 110 10.62 10.79 3.33
N VAL A 111 10.38 10.08 4.43
CA VAL A 111 9.22 10.29 5.32
C VAL A 111 9.07 11.76 5.73
N GLY A 112 10.15 12.41 6.17
CA GLY A 112 10.10 13.81 6.58
C GLY A 112 9.77 14.78 5.44
N ALA A 113 10.27 14.51 4.24
CA ALA A 113 10.00 15.34 3.05
C ALA A 113 8.54 15.23 2.62
N VAL A 114 7.98 14.01 2.63
CA VAL A 114 6.56 13.77 2.31
C VAL A 114 5.65 14.35 3.39
N HIS A 115 6.01 14.23 4.68
CA HIS A 115 5.28 14.86 5.77
C HIS A 115 5.20 16.37 5.56
N SER A 116 6.34 17.01 5.29
CA SER A 116 6.42 18.45 5.01
C SER A 116 5.61 18.85 3.77
N GLY A 117 5.59 17.99 2.74
CA GLY A 117 4.79 18.19 1.53
C GLY A 117 3.28 18.12 1.79
N ILE A 118 2.82 17.19 2.62
CA ILE A 118 1.41 17.12 3.03
C ILE A 118 1.02 18.38 3.82
N ASP A 119 1.84 18.81 4.78
CA ASP A 119 1.57 20.04 5.55
C ASP A 119 1.43 21.26 4.62
N GLN A 120 2.37 21.43 3.68
CA GLN A 120 2.34 22.52 2.71
C GLN A 120 1.11 22.44 1.79
N TRP A 121 0.76 21.25 1.33
CA TRP A 121 -0.40 21.04 0.46
C TRP A 121 -1.70 21.36 1.19
N VAL A 122 -1.90 20.84 2.41
CA VAL A 122 -3.11 21.10 3.21
C VAL A 122 -3.24 22.58 3.55
N ALA A 123 -2.14 23.26 3.87
CA ALA A 123 -2.14 24.71 4.11
C ALA A 123 -2.61 25.53 2.89
N GLU A 124 -2.38 25.04 1.68
CA GLU A 124 -2.83 25.67 0.45
C GLU A 124 -4.31 25.35 0.14
N VAL A 125 -4.69 24.07 0.20
CA VAL A 125 -5.99 23.62 -0.31
C VAL A 125 -7.11 23.66 0.74
N ALA A 126 -6.74 23.60 2.02
CA ALA A 126 -7.64 23.61 3.16
C ALA A 126 -7.05 24.48 4.30
N PRO A 127 -6.84 25.79 4.09
CA PRO A 127 -6.20 26.67 5.07
C PRO A 127 -6.92 26.72 6.42
N HIS A 128 -8.22 26.43 6.45
CA HIS A 128 -9.00 26.33 7.70
C HIS A 128 -8.61 25.11 8.54
N VAL A 129 -8.21 23.99 7.92
CA VAL A 129 -7.67 22.81 8.60
C VAL A 129 -6.28 23.12 9.13
N ALA A 130 -5.44 23.76 8.31
CA ALA A 130 -4.08 24.18 8.67
C ALA A 130 -4.02 25.34 9.68
N ALA A 131 -5.16 25.90 10.09
CA ALA A 131 -5.22 26.88 11.17
C ALA A 131 -4.92 26.27 12.55
N GLN A 132 -4.92 24.94 12.66
CA GLN A 132 -4.49 24.17 13.83
C GLN A 132 -3.28 23.30 13.48
N TRP A 133 -2.76 22.56 14.46
CA TRP A 133 -1.69 21.61 14.19
C TRP A 133 -2.20 20.49 13.27
N MET A 134 -1.37 20.10 12.32
CA MET A 134 -1.62 18.96 11.44
C MET A 134 -0.71 17.81 11.87
N LEU A 135 -1.23 16.58 11.76
CA LEU A 135 -0.48 15.36 12.05
C LEU A 135 -0.57 14.42 10.83
N PRO A 136 0.11 14.75 9.70
CA PRO A 136 0.17 13.90 8.52
C PRO A 136 0.55 12.45 8.82
N VAL A 137 -0.02 11.54 8.04
CA VAL A 137 0.25 10.11 8.13
C VAL A 137 1.15 9.72 6.97
N VAL A 138 2.40 9.34 7.28
CA VAL A 138 3.39 8.97 6.27
C VAL A 138 4.02 7.65 6.66
N GLY A 139 3.77 6.61 5.86
CA GLY A 139 4.39 5.30 5.99
C GLY A 139 5.54 5.11 5.01
N GLU A 140 6.40 4.15 5.28
CA GLU A 140 7.55 3.86 4.41
C GLU A 140 7.88 2.39 4.26
N THR A 141 8.59 2.09 3.17
CA THR A 141 9.39 0.88 3.04
C THR A 141 10.77 1.22 2.46
N TRP A 142 11.75 0.33 2.59
CA TRP A 142 13.14 0.61 2.21
C TRP A 142 13.50 0.20 0.77
N ASP A 143 13.80 1.16 -0.11
CA ASP A 143 14.18 0.93 -1.53
C ASP A 143 15.69 0.98 -1.81
N GLY A 144 16.55 1.02 -0.79
CA GLY A 144 17.99 1.29 -0.96
C GLY A 144 18.80 0.22 -1.71
N TYR A 145 18.19 -0.92 -2.07
CA TYR A 145 18.78 -1.86 -3.01
C TYR A 145 18.81 -1.30 -4.44
N LEU A 146 17.70 -0.70 -4.89
CA LEU A 146 17.56 -0.16 -6.25
C LEU A 146 17.74 1.37 -6.32
N ASN A 147 17.53 2.07 -5.22
CA ASN A 147 17.49 3.53 -5.15
C ASN A 147 18.70 4.10 -4.41
N ASP A 148 19.20 5.25 -4.86
CA ASP A 148 20.03 6.13 -4.05
C ASP A 148 19.19 6.78 -2.92
N ILE A 149 18.90 5.99 -1.89
CA ILE A 149 18.00 6.37 -0.80
C ILE A 149 18.52 7.56 0.04
N ASN A 150 19.83 7.86 -0.01
CA ASN A 150 20.43 8.96 0.75
C ASN A 150 20.52 10.27 -0.04
N GLY A 151 20.19 10.28 -1.33
CA GLY A 151 20.37 11.45 -2.18
C GLY A 151 19.32 12.55 -2.02
N GLY A 152 18.26 12.33 -1.23
CA GLY A 152 17.23 13.35 -0.97
C GLY A 152 16.35 13.69 -2.19
N HIS A 153 16.12 12.70 -3.06
CA HIS A 153 15.44 12.88 -4.35
C HIS A 153 13.92 13.12 -4.25
N VAL A 154 13.28 12.60 -3.20
CA VAL A 154 11.88 12.93 -2.89
C VAL A 154 11.85 14.22 -2.09
N THR A 155 11.11 15.21 -2.61
CA THR A 155 10.96 16.53 -2.00
C THR A 155 9.51 16.76 -1.57
N ALA A 156 9.27 17.85 -0.84
CA ALA A 156 7.91 18.32 -0.57
C ALA A 156 7.09 18.55 -1.86
N SER A 157 7.73 18.99 -2.96
CA SER A 157 7.08 19.14 -4.28
C SER A 157 6.64 17.78 -4.82
N THR A 158 7.48 16.76 -4.71
CA THR A 158 7.16 15.40 -5.17
C THR A 158 5.90 14.87 -4.47
N ALA A 159 5.75 15.13 -3.17
CA ALA A 159 4.56 14.75 -2.42
C ALA A 159 3.32 15.54 -2.85
N ARG A 160 3.44 16.85 -3.07
CA ARG A 160 2.37 17.72 -3.57
C ARG A 160 1.89 17.28 -4.96
N GLU A 161 2.81 16.94 -5.84
CA GLU A 161 2.49 16.40 -7.18
C GLU A 161 1.68 15.10 -7.08
N ALA A 162 2.03 14.19 -6.16
CA ALA A 162 1.26 12.98 -5.92
C ALA A 162 -0.14 13.28 -5.36
N LEU A 163 -0.27 14.25 -4.44
CA LEU A 163 -1.56 14.67 -3.88
C LEU A 163 -2.46 15.34 -4.93
N ASP A 164 -1.89 16.17 -5.80
CA ASP A 164 -2.63 16.83 -6.88
C ASP A 164 -3.05 15.86 -7.99
N ALA A 165 -2.27 14.79 -8.22
CA ALA A 165 -2.61 13.72 -9.14
C ALA A 165 -3.67 12.75 -8.59
N ALA A 166 -4.09 12.89 -7.33
CA ALA A 166 -5.02 11.96 -6.70
C ALA A 166 -6.40 11.99 -7.37
N SER A 167 -6.87 10.82 -7.80
CA SER A 167 -8.18 10.66 -8.43
C SER A 167 -8.87 9.36 -8.00
N GLU A 168 -10.19 9.33 -8.14
CA GLU A 168 -10.96 8.09 -8.13
C GLU A 168 -10.68 7.29 -9.41
N GLY A 169 -11.01 6.00 -9.42
CA GLY A 169 -10.83 5.14 -10.58
C GLY A 169 -9.62 4.20 -10.47
N PRO A 170 -9.16 3.58 -11.59
CA PRO A 170 -8.09 2.59 -11.57
C PRO A 170 -6.79 3.15 -10.96
N VAL A 171 -6.11 2.33 -10.16
CA VAL A 171 -4.82 2.66 -9.55
C VAL A 171 -3.72 1.86 -10.24
N ALA A 172 -2.61 2.50 -10.59
CA ALA A 172 -1.46 1.80 -11.18
C ALA A 172 -0.73 0.96 -10.11
N GLU A 173 -0.30 -0.24 -10.53
CA GLU A 173 0.34 -1.25 -9.69
C GLU A 173 1.76 -1.56 -10.19
N GLY A 174 2.54 -2.31 -9.39
CA GLY A 174 3.92 -2.64 -9.68
C GLY A 174 4.89 -1.50 -9.31
N SER A 175 5.82 -1.20 -10.20
CA SER A 175 6.95 -0.29 -9.97
C SER A 175 6.58 1.20 -10.09
N VAL A 176 5.58 1.64 -9.32
CA VAL A 176 5.03 3.00 -9.36
C VAL A 176 4.84 3.64 -7.99
N GLY A 177 4.85 4.98 -7.94
CA GLY A 177 4.67 5.77 -6.71
C GLY A 177 5.77 5.46 -5.69
N GLY A 178 5.40 5.32 -4.42
CA GLY A 178 6.33 4.88 -3.38
C GLY A 178 6.88 3.45 -3.62
N GLY A 179 6.16 2.62 -4.38
CA GLY A 179 6.55 1.24 -4.70
C GLY A 179 7.67 1.10 -5.74
N THR A 180 8.13 2.20 -6.32
CA THR A 180 9.03 2.21 -7.51
C THR A 180 10.26 1.32 -7.32
N GLY A 181 11.04 1.49 -6.26
CA GLY A 181 12.28 0.74 -6.00
C GLY A 181 12.12 -0.49 -5.11
N MET A 182 10.89 -0.93 -4.85
CA MET A 182 10.61 -1.98 -3.87
C MET A 182 10.75 -3.40 -4.43
N ASN A 183 11.00 -4.35 -3.53
CA ASN A 183 11.30 -5.77 -3.81
C ASN A 183 10.47 -6.67 -2.88
N CYS A 184 9.80 -7.68 -3.41
CA CYS A 184 8.96 -8.58 -2.61
C CYS A 184 9.30 -10.04 -2.93
N TYR A 185 9.54 -10.85 -1.90
CA TYR A 185 9.97 -12.25 -2.06
C TYR A 185 11.20 -12.42 -2.98
N GLY A 186 12.14 -11.48 -2.92
CA GLY A 186 13.32 -11.47 -3.80
C GLY A 186 13.02 -11.22 -5.28
N PHE A 187 11.78 -10.95 -5.66
CA PHE A 187 11.40 -10.43 -6.98
C PHE A 187 11.22 -8.92 -6.89
N LYS A 188 11.00 -8.28 -8.05
CA LYS A 188 10.49 -6.92 -8.07
C LYS A 188 9.12 -6.88 -7.36
N GLY A 189 8.97 -5.93 -6.44
CA GLY A 189 7.72 -5.63 -5.73
C GLY A 189 7.20 -4.24 -6.11
N GLY A 190 6.45 -3.62 -5.20
CA GLY A 190 5.93 -2.28 -5.38
C GLY A 190 4.50 -2.11 -4.91
N THR A 191 3.72 -1.30 -5.62
CA THR A 191 2.34 -0.99 -5.25
C THR A 191 1.41 -2.11 -5.71
N GLY A 192 0.53 -2.57 -4.84
CA GLY A 192 -0.56 -3.49 -5.19
C GLY A 192 -1.86 -3.04 -4.57
N THR A 193 -2.98 -3.42 -5.19
CA THR A 193 -4.30 -3.06 -4.66
C THR A 193 -5.35 -4.13 -4.98
N SER A 194 -6.41 -4.17 -4.21
CA SER A 194 -7.53 -5.09 -4.37
C SER A 194 -8.73 -4.56 -3.59
N SER A 195 -9.93 -5.08 -3.86
CA SER A 195 -11.11 -4.79 -3.05
C SER A 195 -12.01 -6.00 -2.88
N ARG A 196 -12.91 -5.93 -1.91
CA ARG A 196 -13.98 -6.90 -1.67
C ARG A 196 -15.27 -6.18 -1.35
N VAL A 197 -16.37 -6.71 -1.86
CA VAL A 197 -17.71 -6.25 -1.55
C VAL A 197 -18.31 -7.13 -0.46
N VAL A 198 -18.83 -6.51 0.59
CA VAL A 198 -19.36 -7.16 1.80
C VAL A 198 -20.78 -6.67 2.04
N ARG A 199 -21.73 -7.60 2.22
CA ARG A 199 -23.14 -7.26 2.51
C ARG A 199 -23.43 -7.28 4.00
N HIS A 200 -24.29 -6.37 4.44
CA HIS A 200 -24.85 -6.36 5.79
C HIS A 200 -26.31 -5.94 5.76
N GLY A 201 -27.23 -6.89 5.98
CA GLY A 201 -28.65 -6.63 5.77
C GLY A 201 -28.92 -6.30 4.30
N ASP A 202 -29.59 -5.18 4.06
CA ASP A 202 -29.85 -4.67 2.71
C ASP A 202 -28.72 -3.78 2.17
N ASP A 203 -27.75 -3.42 3.02
CA ASP A 203 -26.60 -2.59 2.65
C ASP A 203 -25.48 -3.44 2.00
N GLU A 204 -24.76 -2.81 1.07
CA GLU A 204 -23.56 -3.34 0.45
C GLU A 204 -22.42 -2.33 0.66
N TYR A 205 -21.29 -2.82 1.17
CA TYR A 205 -20.11 -2.04 1.52
C TYR A 205 -18.88 -2.57 0.78
N THR A 206 -17.86 -1.75 0.65
CA THR A 206 -16.56 -2.11 0.08
C THR A 206 -15.48 -2.14 1.17
N VAL A 207 -14.61 -3.14 1.12
CA VAL A 207 -13.30 -3.16 1.79
C VAL A 207 -12.24 -3.06 0.69
N GLY A 208 -11.56 -1.93 0.61
CA GLY A 208 -10.46 -1.65 -0.31
C GLY A 208 -9.10 -1.79 0.38
N VAL A 209 -8.09 -2.23 -0.35
CA VAL A 209 -6.72 -2.38 0.13
C VAL A 209 -5.73 -1.81 -0.86
N LEU A 210 -4.73 -1.09 -0.36
CA LEU A 210 -3.51 -0.74 -1.08
C LEU A 210 -2.31 -1.15 -0.23
N ILE A 211 -1.33 -1.78 -0.85
CA ILE A 211 -0.08 -2.19 -0.21
C ILE A 211 1.12 -1.62 -0.98
N GLN A 212 2.13 -1.17 -0.24
CA GLN A 212 3.51 -1.06 -0.75
C GLN A 212 4.29 -2.29 -0.27
N ALA A 213 4.49 -3.25 -1.18
CA ALA A 213 5.06 -4.56 -0.90
C ALA A 213 6.58 -4.52 -1.09
N ASN A 214 7.32 -4.60 0.02
CA ASN A 214 8.78 -4.66 0.04
C ASN A 214 9.28 -5.73 1.03
N PHE A 215 8.65 -6.91 1.11
CA PHE A 215 8.87 -7.87 2.21
C PHE A 215 9.04 -9.31 1.71
N GLY A 216 9.44 -10.20 2.63
CA GLY A 216 9.48 -11.65 2.42
C GLY A 216 10.72 -12.11 1.65
N SER A 217 11.23 -13.28 2.01
CA SER A 217 12.36 -13.93 1.33
C SER A 217 11.89 -14.83 0.20
N ARG A 218 12.67 -15.01 -0.86
CA ARG A 218 12.27 -15.84 -2.02
C ARG A 218 11.72 -17.21 -1.63
N ASP A 219 12.34 -17.89 -0.68
CA ASP A 219 11.94 -19.24 -0.29
C ASP A 219 10.61 -19.31 0.48
N GLU A 220 10.09 -18.16 0.94
CA GLU A 220 8.81 -18.06 1.63
C GLU A 220 7.62 -18.00 0.66
N LEU A 221 7.78 -17.52 -0.58
CA LEU A 221 6.64 -17.32 -1.49
C LEU A 221 5.88 -18.64 -1.76
N ARG A 222 4.58 -18.62 -1.47
CA ARG A 222 3.65 -19.75 -1.67
C ARG A 222 2.44 -19.31 -2.48
N LEU A 223 2.03 -20.14 -3.45
CA LEU A 223 0.71 -20.06 -4.10
C LEU A 223 -0.08 -21.32 -3.76
N ASP A 224 -1.10 -21.23 -2.90
CA ASP A 224 -1.91 -22.39 -2.45
C ASP A 224 -1.07 -23.62 -2.05
N GLY A 225 -0.01 -23.37 -1.27
CA GLY A 225 0.92 -24.40 -0.80
C GLY A 225 1.98 -24.82 -1.81
N ILE A 226 1.94 -24.36 -3.07
CA ILE A 226 3.04 -24.49 -4.02
C ILE A 226 4.20 -23.59 -3.59
N PRO A 227 5.42 -24.10 -3.35
CA PRO A 227 6.59 -23.29 -3.02
C PRO A 227 7.14 -22.58 -4.26
N LEU A 228 6.39 -21.59 -4.74
CA LEU A 228 6.65 -20.93 -6.03
C LEU A 228 8.02 -20.26 -6.04
N GLY A 229 8.39 -19.55 -4.99
CA GLY A 229 9.63 -18.79 -4.99
C GLY A 229 10.88 -19.67 -5.04
N SER A 230 10.92 -20.78 -4.32
CA SER A 230 12.06 -21.72 -4.36
C SER A 230 12.11 -22.56 -5.64
N ARG A 231 10.98 -22.70 -6.35
CA ARG A 231 10.89 -23.36 -7.67
C ARG A 231 11.24 -22.44 -8.83
N SER A 232 11.26 -21.12 -8.61
CA SER A 232 11.47 -20.15 -9.67
C SER A 232 12.88 -20.23 -10.24
N ALA A 233 12.98 -20.16 -11.57
CA ALA A 233 14.25 -20.06 -12.28
C ALA A 233 14.74 -18.61 -12.38
N ALA A 234 13.92 -17.62 -12.04
CA ALA A 234 14.30 -16.21 -12.15
C ALA A 234 15.47 -15.90 -11.19
N PRO A 235 16.48 -15.13 -11.64
CA PRO A 235 17.62 -14.78 -10.80
C PRO A 235 17.18 -14.03 -9.52
N ASN A 236 18.04 -14.11 -8.50
CA ASN A 236 17.84 -13.44 -7.22
C ASN A 236 19.18 -12.87 -6.70
N PRO A 237 19.78 -11.90 -7.41
CA PRO A 237 21.05 -11.31 -6.98
C PRO A 237 20.91 -10.57 -5.66
N MET A 238 19.73 -10.03 -5.33
CA MET A 238 19.48 -9.32 -4.07
C MET A 238 19.76 -10.17 -2.84
N GLU A 239 19.34 -11.44 -2.83
CA GLU A 239 19.57 -12.33 -1.67
C GLU A 239 20.82 -13.20 -1.82
N ARG A 240 21.30 -13.42 -3.05
CA ARG A 240 22.42 -14.36 -3.33
C ARG A 240 23.78 -13.69 -3.46
N ASP A 241 23.83 -12.45 -3.96
CA ASP A 241 25.09 -11.74 -4.15
C ASP A 241 25.57 -11.10 -2.84
N ASP A 242 26.85 -10.76 -2.78
CA ASP A 242 27.48 -10.12 -1.62
C ASP A 242 27.39 -8.58 -1.67
N TRP A 243 26.41 -8.01 -2.38
CA TRP A 243 26.30 -6.57 -2.60
C TRP A 243 26.33 -5.76 -1.31
N PHE A 244 25.56 -6.17 -0.30
CA PHE A 244 25.50 -5.46 0.98
C PHE A 244 26.81 -5.60 1.78
N HIS A 245 27.51 -6.73 1.62
CA HIS A 245 28.81 -6.93 2.24
C HIS A 245 29.88 -6.00 1.65
N ARG A 246 29.79 -5.69 0.34
CA ARG A 246 30.68 -4.72 -0.31
C ARG A 246 30.46 -3.29 0.20
N GLU A 247 29.23 -2.95 0.58
CA GLU A 247 28.88 -1.62 1.09
C GLU A 247 29.11 -1.47 2.61
N ARG A 248 28.91 -2.56 3.36
CA ARG A 248 29.10 -2.61 4.81
C ARG A 248 29.94 -3.84 5.14
N GLU A 249 31.26 -3.64 5.23
CA GLU A 249 32.23 -4.69 5.53
C GLU A 249 31.74 -5.57 6.69
N ARG A 250 31.60 -6.88 6.43
CA ARG A 250 31.19 -7.92 7.39
C ARG A 250 29.68 -8.02 7.72
N LEU A 251 28.79 -7.40 6.94
CA LEU A 251 27.34 -7.60 7.07
C LEU A 251 26.71 -8.22 5.81
N ARG A 252 25.63 -8.97 6.00
CA ARG A 252 24.74 -9.42 4.92
C ARG A 252 23.31 -9.00 5.27
N ALA A 253 22.59 -8.45 4.31
CA ALA A 253 21.16 -8.25 4.48
C ALA A 253 20.49 -9.64 4.51
N PRO A 254 19.74 -9.99 5.57
CA PRO A 254 19.00 -11.24 5.58
C PRO A 254 17.89 -11.19 4.53
N GLY A 255 17.59 -12.34 3.91
CA GLY A 255 16.43 -12.47 3.02
C GLY A 255 15.16 -12.03 3.72
N GLY A 256 14.28 -11.34 2.99
CA GLY A 256 13.05 -10.77 3.53
C GLY A 256 13.21 -9.58 4.48
N ALA A 257 14.42 -9.03 4.67
CA ALA A 257 14.56 -7.68 5.22
C ALA A 257 13.89 -6.67 4.29
N GLY A 258 13.10 -5.76 4.86
CA GLY A 258 12.25 -4.88 4.08
C GLY A 258 11.08 -4.36 4.91
N SER A 259 9.90 -4.15 4.30
CA SER A 259 8.70 -3.66 4.99
C SER A 259 7.43 -3.89 4.15
N ALA A 260 6.27 -3.81 4.81
CA ALA A 260 4.97 -3.69 4.16
C ALA A 260 4.14 -2.60 4.84
N ILE A 261 3.75 -1.57 4.08
CA ILE A 261 2.71 -0.64 4.49
C ILE A 261 1.41 -1.04 3.82
N VAL A 262 0.41 -1.41 4.63
CA VAL A 262 -0.92 -1.80 4.16
C VAL A 262 -1.95 -0.78 4.61
N VAL A 263 -2.63 -0.14 3.66
CA VAL A 263 -3.77 0.74 3.92
C VAL A 263 -5.05 0.00 3.56
N ILE A 264 -5.96 -0.10 4.53
CA ILE A 264 -7.26 -0.75 4.43
C ILE A 264 -8.32 0.34 4.59
N ALA A 265 -9.22 0.47 3.62
CA ALA A 265 -10.32 1.43 3.68
C ALA A 265 -11.66 0.72 3.55
N THR A 266 -12.70 1.24 4.18
CA THR A 266 -14.07 0.75 3.98
C THR A 266 -15.09 1.87 4.15
N ASP A 267 -16.19 1.80 3.42
CA ASP A 267 -17.38 2.65 3.61
C ASP A 267 -18.38 2.05 4.61
N ALA A 268 -18.05 0.90 5.22
CA ALA A 268 -18.83 0.34 6.32
C ALA A 268 -18.72 1.22 7.56
N PRO A 269 -19.82 1.48 8.29
CA PRO A 269 -19.78 2.23 9.53
C PRO A 269 -19.06 1.45 10.62
N LEU A 270 -17.84 1.86 10.96
CA LEU A 270 -17.01 1.22 11.96
C LEU A 270 -16.59 2.18 13.06
N LEU A 271 -16.45 1.64 14.27
CA LEU A 271 -15.77 2.29 15.39
C LEU A 271 -14.24 2.16 15.23
N PRO A 272 -13.43 3.03 15.86
CA PRO A 272 -11.96 2.93 15.80
C PRO A 272 -11.43 1.55 16.24
N GLY A 273 -11.98 0.98 17.30
CA GLY A 273 -11.62 -0.38 17.75
C GLY A 273 -11.92 -1.47 16.71
N GLN A 274 -12.94 -1.27 15.87
CA GLN A 274 -13.28 -2.17 14.76
C GLN A 274 -12.32 -1.99 13.59
N CYS A 275 -11.92 -0.76 13.26
CA CYS A 275 -10.80 -0.51 12.36
C CYS A 275 -9.54 -1.24 12.85
N GLY A 276 -9.27 -1.22 14.16
CA GLY A 276 -8.14 -1.96 14.74
C GLY A 276 -8.26 -3.48 14.55
N ALA A 277 -9.49 -4.02 14.58
CA ALA A 277 -9.74 -5.42 14.26
C ALA A 277 -9.46 -5.75 12.80
N LEU A 278 -9.84 -4.87 11.87
CA LEU A 278 -9.52 -4.99 10.45
C LEU A 278 -8.00 -4.91 10.22
N ALA A 279 -7.30 -3.92 10.80
CA ALA A 279 -5.85 -3.76 10.66
C ALA A 279 -5.09 -5.05 11.05
N ARG A 280 -5.48 -5.72 12.14
CA ARG A 280 -4.92 -7.02 12.55
C ARG A 280 -5.07 -8.12 11.49
N ARG A 281 -6.12 -8.10 10.67
CA ARG A 281 -6.34 -9.09 9.61
C ARG A 281 -5.43 -8.89 8.41
N GLY A 282 -4.82 -7.70 8.27
CA GLY A 282 -3.80 -7.50 7.26
C GLY A 282 -2.62 -8.47 7.42
N ALA A 283 -2.22 -8.80 8.65
CA ALA A 283 -1.14 -9.76 8.90
C ALA A 283 -1.47 -11.17 8.40
N ILE A 284 -2.74 -11.59 8.54
CA ILE A 284 -3.22 -12.87 7.99
C ILE A 284 -3.14 -12.86 6.46
N GLY A 285 -3.54 -11.74 5.83
CA GLY A 285 -3.45 -11.58 4.38
C GLY A 285 -2.00 -11.63 3.88
N LEU A 286 -1.06 -10.95 4.54
CA LEU A 286 0.36 -11.06 4.20
C LEU A 286 0.84 -12.50 4.30
N GLY A 287 0.57 -13.18 5.42
CA GLY A 287 1.03 -14.54 5.67
C GLY A 287 0.48 -15.60 4.71
N ARG A 288 -0.63 -15.34 4.00
CA ARG A 288 -1.17 -16.25 2.97
C ARG A 288 -0.24 -16.44 1.78
N SER A 289 0.50 -15.39 1.42
CA SER A 289 1.56 -15.47 0.40
C SER A 289 2.86 -16.11 0.89
N GLY A 290 2.97 -16.38 2.21
CA GLY A 290 3.96 -17.27 2.82
C GLY A 290 4.91 -16.66 3.85
N THR A 291 5.03 -15.32 3.92
CA THR A 291 5.91 -14.65 4.91
C THR A 291 5.56 -14.99 6.36
N ALA A 292 6.59 -15.15 7.20
CA ALA A 292 6.43 -15.24 8.66
C ALA A 292 6.52 -13.88 9.39
N GLY A 293 6.77 -12.79 8.66
CA GLY A 293 7.03 -11.45 9.23
C GLY A 293 8.42 -11.35 9.86
N GLY A 294 9.45 -11.40 9.02
CA GLY A 294 10.85 -11.38 9.44
C GLY A 294 11.19 -10.22 10.38
N HIS A 295 12.19 -10.41 11.24
CA HIS A 295 12.57 -9.42 12.27
C HIS A 295 12.91 -8.03 11.68
N PHE A 296 13.54 -8.01 10.51
CA PHE A 296 13.90 -6.79 9.78
C PHE A 296 12.84 -6.36 8.76
N SER A 297 11.58 -6.82 8.92
CA SER A 297 10.43 -6.40 8.12
C SER A 297 9.56 -5.41 8.90
N GLY A 298 9.44 -4.16 8.45
CA GLY A 298 8.49 -3.21 9.00
C GLY A 298 7.08 -3.45 8.47
N ASP A 299 6.31 -4.33 9.13
CA ASP A 299 4.97 -4.72 8.70
C ASP A 299 3.89 -3.95 9.49
N ILE A 300 3.37 -2.88 8.90
CA ILE A 300 2.46 -1.92 9.54
C ILE A 300 1.19 -1.76 8.70
N MET A 301 0.04 -1.93 9.37
CA MET A 301 -1.29 -1.83 8.78
C MET A 301 -2.04 -0.64 9.35
N LEU A 302 -2.61 0.18 8.48
CA LEU A 302 -3.55 1.24 8.81
C LEU A 302 -4.92 0.85 8.26
N ALA A 303 -5.93 0.80 9.12
CA ALA A 303 -7.32 0.61 8.69
C ALA A 303 -8.15 1.85 9.01
N LEU A 304 -9.03 2.24 8.08
CA LEU A 304 -9.92 3.38 8.24
C LEU A 304 -11.33 3.11 7.67
N SER A 305 -12.31 3.80 8.22
CA SER A 305 -13.69 3.83 7.73
C SER A 305 -14.06 5.25 7.27
N THR A 306 -14.56 5.35 6.04
CA THR A 306 -15.06 6.60 5.43
C THR A 306 -16.55 6.83 5.72
N ALA A 307 -17.20 5.97 6.50
CA ALA A 307 -18.55 6.23 6.98
C ALA A 307 -18.58 7.32 8.07
N ASN A 308 -19.76 7.56 8.65
CA ASN A 308 -19.95 8.46 9.80
C ASN A 308 -19.32 9.85 9.60
N GLU A 309 -19.50 10.43 8.40
CA GLU A 309 -19.02 11.78 8.11
C GLU A 309 -19.60 12.79 9.12
N GLY A 310 -18.75 13.70 9.61
CA GLY A 310 -19.13 14.70 10.61
C GLY A 310 -19.15 14.20 12.05
N ALA A 311 -18.67 12.98 12.32
CA ALA A 311 -18.44 12.47 13.67
C ALA A 311 -16.93 12.20 13.92
N LEU A 312 -16.56 11.93 15.17
CA LEU A 312 -15.18 11.92 15.66
C LEU A 312 -14.47 13.25 15.43
N THR A 313 -15.20 14.37 15.46
CA THR A 313 -14.57 15.68 15.28
C THR A 313 -13.76 16.04 16.51
N SER A 314 -12.60 16.67 16.26
CA SER A 314 -11.71 17.14 17.32
C SER A 314 -11.21 18.52 16.94
N SER A 315 -12.07 19.52 17.13
CA SER A 315 -11.72 20.93 17.00
C SER A 315 -11.69 21.61 18.37
N PHE A 316 -11.02 22.76 18.47
CA PHE A 316 -11.18 23.61 19.64
C PHE A 316 -12.68 23.90 19.91
N PRO A 317 -13.13 23.83 21.17
CA PRO A 317 -14.51 24.17 21.51
C PRO A 317 -14.81 25.63 21.14
N SER A 318 -15.90 25.87 20.43
CA SER A 318 -16.36 27.23 20.05
C SER A 318 -17.52 27.74 20.91
N ASP A 319 -18.24 26.85 21.60
CA ASP A 319 -19.36 27.15 22.49
C ASP A 319 -19.36 26.12 23.65
N ASP A 320 -19.77 26.54 24.85
CA ASP A 320 -19.91 25.68 26.03
C ASP A 320 -21.07 24.67 25.89
N ARG A 321 -21.87 24.76 24.82
CA ARG A 321 -23.05 23.93 24.54
C ARG A 321 -22.90 23.07 23.28
N ALA A 322 -21.86 22.25 23.20
CA ALA A 322 -21.74 21.26 22.12
C ALA A 322 -22.82 20.16 22.25
N GLU A 323 -23.47 19.82 21.13
CA GLU A 323 -24.36 18.67 21.06
C GLU A 323 -23.56 17.36 20.98
N TYR A 324 -24.19 16.23 21.35
CA TYR A 324 -23.57 14.92 21.19
C TYR A 324 -23.49 14.54 19.71
N GLU A 325 -22.32 14.06 19.28
CA GLU A 325 -22.20 13.38 18.01
C GLU A 325 -22.86 11.99 18.05
N THR A 326 -23.33 11.53 16.90
CA THR A 326 -23.95 10.22 16.75
C THR A 326 -23.20 9.39 15.72
N LEU A 327 -22.89 8.14 16.09
CA LEU A 327 -22.28 7.13 15.22
C LEU A 327 -23.25 5.97 15.02
N ARG A 328 -23.37 5.47 13.79
CA ARG A 328 -23.83 4.09 13.55
C ARG A 328 -22.61 3.19 13.41
N PHE A 329 -22.76 1.91 13.73
CA PHE A 329 -21.68 0.94 13.58
C PHE A 329 -22.18 -0.47 13.31
N ILE A 330 -21.39 -1.25 12.56
CA ILE A 330 -21.64 -2.69 12.37
C ILE A 330 -21.59 -3.37 13.75
N PRO A 331 -22.61 -4.15 14.18
CA PRO A 331 -22.53 -4.86 15.44
C PRO A 331 -21.32 -5.79 15.50
N TRP A 332 -20.60 -5.85 16.63
CA TRP A 332 -19.41 -6.69 16.78
C TRP A 332 -19.63 -8.16 16.40
N GLY A 333 -20.80 -8.73 16.71
CA GLY A 333 -21.17 -10.10 16.32
C GLY A 333 -21.43 -10.30 14.83
N ARG A 334 -21.28 -9.27 13.99
CA ARG A 334 -21.49 -9.28 12.53
C ARG A 334 -20.29 -8.79 11.74
N ILE A 335 -19.12 -8.63 12.37
CA ILE A 335 -17.94 -8.05 11.71
C ILE A 335 -17.12 -9.07 10.89
N ASP A 336 -17.27 -10.38 11.14
CA ASP A 336 -16.45 -11.43 10.52
C ASP A 336 -16.38 -11.40 8.98
N PRO A 337 -17.46 -11.07 8.24
CA PRO A 337 -17.38 -10.90 6.79
C PRO A 337 -16.38 -9.81 6.37
N PHE A 338 -16.29 -8.70 7.10
CA PHE A 338 -15.32 -7.63 6.85
C PHE A 338 -13.90 -8.07 7.19
N LEU A 339 -13.73 -8.81 8.29
CA LEU A 339 -12.43 -9.36 8.69
C LEU A 339 -11.88 -10.36 7.65
N THR A 340 -12.77 -11.17 7.09
CA THR A 340 -12.44 -12.12 6.01
C THR A 340 -12.08 -11.37 4.73
N ALA A 341 -12.89 -10.37 4.36
CA ALA A 341 -12.65 -9.52 3.20
C ALA A 341 -11.28 -8.82 3.25
N VAL A 342 -10.83 -8.35 4.41
CA VAL A 342 -9.48 -7.79 4.58
C VAL A 342 -8.41 -8.83 4.27
N ALA A 343 -8.47 -10.02 4.88
CA ALA A 343 -7.46 -11.05 4.68
C ALA A 343 -7.39 -11.53 3.22
N GLU A 344 -8.52 -11.55 2.51
CA GLU A 344 -8.57 -11.89 1.07
C GLU A 344 -8.06 -10.75 0.19
N ALA A 345 -8.44 -9.50 0.48
CA ALA A 345 -8.01 -8.35 -0.31
C ALA A 345 -6.51 -8.06 -0.14
N VAL A 346 -5.94 -8.25 1.05
CA VAL A 346 -4.50 -8.06 1.26
C VAL A 346 -3.68 -9.12 0.54
N ASP A 347 -4.09 -10.40 0.60
CA ASP A 347 -3.44 -11.49 -0.13
C ASP A 347 -3.45 -11.21 -1.64
N GLU A 348 -4.60 -10.85 -2.21
CA GLU A 348 -4.69 -10.49 -3.62
C GLU A 348 -3.88 -9.24 -3.98
N ALA A 349 -3.83 -8.22 -3.12
CA ALA A 349 -3.05 -7.02 -3.37
C ALA A 349 -1.54 -7.31 -3.40
N VAL A 350 -1.03 -8.23 -2.57
CA VAL A 350 0.36 -8.71 -2.63
C VAL A 350 0.65 -9.34 -3.99
N TRP A 351 -0.22 -10.24 -4.45
CA TRP A 351 -0.07 -10.88 -5.76
C TRP A 351 -0.17 -9.90 -6.91
N ASN A 352 -1.07 -8.91 -6.85
CA ASN A 352 -1.16 -7.89 -7.88
C ASN A 352 0.11 -7.01 -7.93
N ALA A 353 0.74 -6.69 -6.78
CA ALA A 353 2.03 -6.01 -6.77
C ALA A 353 3.12 -6.82 -7.48
N LEU A 354 3.22 -8.12 -7.20
CA LEU A 354 4.20 -9.02 -7.81
C LEU A 354 3.98 -9.21 -9.32
N VAL A 355 2.72 -9.36 -9.74
CA VAL A 355 2.36 -9.61 -11.13
C VAL A 355 2.51 -8.36 -12.00
N ALA A 356 2.17 -7.18 -11.47
CA ALA A 356 2.29 -5.92 -12.19
C ALA A 356 3.72 -5.36 -12.24
N ALA A 357 4.62 -5.90 -11.41
CA ALA A 357 6.01 -5.44 -11.36
C ALA A 357 6.81 -5.90 -12.60
N GLU A 358 7.72 -5.05 -13.06
CA GLU A 358 8.62 -5.28 -14.20
C GLU A 358 10.09 -5.31 -13.75
N ASP A 359 10.94 -6.00 -14.51
CA ASP A 359 12.39 -5.99 -14.29
C ASP A 359 12.93 -4.57 -14.13
N MET A 360 13.77 -4.35 -13.13
CA MET A 360 14.34 -3.04 -12.86
C MET A 360 15.83 -3.12 -12.57
N VAL A 361 16.59 -2.27 -13.27
CA VAL A 361 17.97 -1.96 -12.94
C VAL A 361 18.01 -0.68 -12.11
N GLY A 362 18.60 -0.79 -10.93
CA GLY A 362 18.77 0.29 -9.97
C GLY A 362 20.22 0.74 -9.85
N ARG A 363 20.55 1.30 -8.69
CA ARG A 363 21.88 1.81 -8.42
C ARG A 363 22.94 0.73 -8.49
N ASP A 364 24.14 1.14 -8.90
CA ASP A 364 25.32 0.28 -8.99
C ASP A 364 25.11 -1.02 -9.81
N GLY A 365 24.14 -0.99 -10.73
CA GLY A 365 23.79 -2.14 -11.57
C GLY A 365 23.03 -3.26 -10.84
N HIS A 366 22.51 -3.00 -9.64
CA HIS A 366 21.61 -3.94 -8.96
C HIS A 366 20.36 -4.19 -9.79
N VAL A 367 19.91 -5.45 -9.81
CA VAL A 367 18.79 -5.89 -10.65
C VAL A 367 17.77 -6.62 -9.81
N SER A 368 16.50 -6.26 -9.99
CA SER A 368 15.37 -7.02 -9.46
C SER A 368 14.51 -7.51 -10.60
N HIS A 369 14.33 -8.81 -10.67
CA HIS A 369 13.54 -9.46 -11.73
C HIS A 369 12.07 -9.56 -11.33
N ALA A 370 11.18 -9.31 -12.27
CA ALA A 370 9.76 -9.57 -12.14
C ALA A 370 9.48 -11.05 -11.90
N LEU A 371 8.35 -11.33 -11.26
CA LEU A 371 7.86 -12.70 -11.11
C LEU A 371 7.43 -13.24 -12.49
N PRO A 372 8.01 -14.35 -13.00
CA PRO A 372 7.65 -14.85 -14.31
C PRO A 372 6.18 -15.32 -14.36
N HIS A 373 5.37 -14.69 -15.21
CA HIS A 373 3.94 -14.99 -15.32
C HIS A 373 3.67 -16.46 -15.72
N GLU A 374 4.54 -17.05 -16.54
CA GLU A 374 4.41 -18.46 -16.94
C GLU A 374 4.63 -19.43 -15.76
N GLU A 375 5.51 -19.09 -14.81
CA GLU A 375 5.69 -19.89 -13.59
C GLU A 375 4.43 -19.82 -12.71
N VAL A 376 3.79 -18.65 -12.64
CA VAL A 376 2.50 -18.47 -11.96
C VAL A 376 1.41 -19.30 -12.63
N ARG A 377 1.25 -19.22 -13.95
CA ARG A 377 0.25 -20.00 -14.70
C ARG A 377 0.46 -21.51 -14.53
N ALA A 378 1.72 -21.97 -14.56
CA ALA A 378 2.04 -23.37 -14.31
C ALA A 378 1.66 -23.82 -12.90
N ALA A 379 1.93 -22.99 -11.88
CA ALA A 379 1.53 -23.27 -10.51
C ALA A 379 0.00 -23.28 -10.33
N VAL A 380 -0.72 -22.33 -10.96
CA VAL A 380 -2.19 -22.32 -11.00
C VAL A 380 -2.74 -23.60 -11.63
N ALA A 381 -2.16 -24.06 -12.75
CA ALA A 381 -2.58 -25.31 -13.39
C ALA A 381 -2.36 -26.52 -12.48
N GLU A 382 -1.27 -26.55 -11.71
CA GLU A 382 -1.02 -27.60 -10.72
C GLU A 382 -2.03 -27.57 -9.57
N VAL A 383 -2.38 -26.39 -9.06
CA VAL A 383 -3.39 -26.22 -8.01
C VAL A 383 -4.75 -26.72 -8.49
N ASN A 384 -5.16 -26.38 -9.71
CA ASN A 384 -6.44 -26.79 -10.28
C ASN A 384 -6.53 -28.29 -10.64
N ALA A 385 -5.38 -28.98 -10.72
CA ALA A 385 -5.32 -30.41 -11.00
C ALA A 385 -5.40 -31.28 -9.73
N ARG A 386 -5.31 -30.67 -8.54
CA ARG A 386 -5.50 -31.34 -7.24
C ARG A 386 -6.98 -31.42 -6.89
#